data_AF-A0A059F1N0-F1
#
_entry.id   AF-A0A059F1N0-F1
#
_cell.length_a   1.000
_cell.length_b   1.000
_cell.length_c   1.000
_cell.angle_alpha   90.00
_cell.angle_beta   90.00
_cell.angle_gamma   90.00
#
_symmetry.space_group_name_H-M   'P 1'
#
loop_
_entity.id
_entity.type
_entity.pdbx_description
1 polymer ?
#
loop_
_entity_poly.entity_id
_entity_poly.type
_entity_poly.pdbx_seq_one_letter_code
_entity_poly.pdbx_strand_id
1 'polypeptide(L)'
;MIIQFFVVNKSGGLIYKYERSSNTPINKLLVLSSTIYSLCTMYDNLFPSQNSLDIKQAIRLNNKVITFYKSPSGVSFVFVATEPCYNIIKVVYQMYSNFVAKDPFYEVDMPIKNDLFNPEPFFNELL
;
A
#
# COMPACT_ATOMS: atom_id res chain seq x y z
N MET A 1 5.29 -14.46 2.31
CA MET A 1 6.33 -13.53 2.82
C MET A 1 6.23 -12.19 2.12
N ILE A 2 6.13 -11.08 2.87
CA ILE A 2 6.13 -9.71 2.32
C ILE A 2 7.56 -9.26 2.06
N ILE A 3 7.82 -8.75 0.86
CA ILE A 3 9.14 -8.32 0.38
C ILE A 3 9.23 -6.79 0.35
N GLN A 4 8.16 -6.14 -0.13
CA GLN A 4 8.05 -4.69 -0.16
C GLN A 4 6.63 -4.27 0.21
N PHE A 5 6.50 -3.10 0.81
CA PHE A 5 5.22 -2.49 1.11
C PHE A 5 5.28 -0.98 0.87
N PHE A 6 4.24 -0.43 0.27
CA PHE A 6 4.14 0.98 -0.07
C PHE A 6 2.80 1.55 0.39
N VAL A 7 2.83 2.79 0.87
CA VAL A 7 1.62 3.61 0.99
C VAL A 7 1.69 4.68 -0.08
N VAL A 8 0.63 4.76 -0.88
CA VAL A 8 0.48 5.68 -2.00
C VAL A 8 -0.69 6.59 -1.70
N ASN A 9 -0.49 7.89 -1.85
CA ASN A 9 -1.53 8.88 -1.61
C ASN A 9 -2.62 8.88 -2.70
N LYS A 10 -3.64 9.71 -2.54
CA LYS A 10 -4.79 9.78 -3.48
C LYS A 10 -4.38 10.25 -4.88
N SER A 11 -3.25 10.94 -4.99
CA SER A 11 -2.68 11.46 -6.23
C SER A 11 -1.71 10.47 -6.91
N GLY A 12 -1.51 9.27 -6.35
CA GLY A 12 -0.57 8.28 -6.90
C GLY A 12 0.89 8.51 -6.51
N GLY A 13 1.16 9.37 -5.53
CA GLY A 13 2.49 9.65 -4.99
C GLY A 13 2.86 8.72 -3.83
N LEU A 14 4.10 8.24 -3.82
CA LEU A 14 4.65 7.42 -2.74
C LEU A 14 4.85 8.25 -1.47
N ILE A 15 4.18 7.88 -0.38
CA ILE A 15 4.30 8.56 0.92
C ILE A 15 4.94 7.68 2.00
N TYR A 16 5.01 6.36 1.79
CA TYR A 16 5.75 5.46 2.66
C TYR A 16 6.32 4.31 1.86
N LYS A 17 7.52 3.85 2.24
CA LYS A 17 8.12 2.64 1.68
C LYS A 17 8.71 1.76 2.76
N TYR A 18 8.58 0.46 2.52
CA TYR A 18 9.27 -0.60 3.22
C TYR A 18 9.88 -1.54 2.18
N GLU A 19 11.13 -1.92 2.39
CA GLU A 19 11.84 -2.91 1.59
C GLU A 19 12.64 -3.82 2.52
N ARG A 20 12.42 -5.14 2.43
CA ARG A 20 13.06 -6.11 3.34
C ARG A 20 14.58 -6.21 3.14
N SER A 21 15.03 -6.31 1.89
CA SER A 21 16.43 -6.56 1.54
C SER A 21 16.93 -5.73 0.35
N SER A 22 16.03 -5.10 -0.39
CA SER A 22 16.38 -4.21 -1.50
C SER A 22 16.54 -2.79 -1.02
N ASN A 23 17.54 -2.07 -1.53
CA ASN A 23 17.60 -0.62 -1.40
C ASN A 23 17.39 0.01 -2.78
N THR A 24 16.15 0.00 -3.24
CA THR A 24 15.83 0.51 -4.56
C THR A 24 15.90 2.04 -4.55
N PRO A 25 16.53 2.68 -5.57
CA PRO A 25 16.53 4.13 -5.68
C PRO A 25 15.11 4.69 -5.62
N ILE A 26 14.90 5.73 -4.80
CA ILE A 26 13.57 6.29 -4.53
C ILE A 26 12.83 6.70 -5.80
N ASN A 27 13.53 7.25 -6.79
CA ASN A 27 12.94 7.66 -8.07
C ASN A 27 12.32 6.48 -8.83
N LYS A 28 12.92 5.28 -8.74
CA LYS A 28 12.34 4.08 -9.36
C LYS A 28 11.09 3.62 -8.63
N LEU A 29 11.07 3.74 -7.30
CA LEU A 29 9.90 3.40 -6.49
C LEU A 29 8.76 4.39 -6.69
N LEU A 30 9.06 5.68 -6.86
CA LEU A 30 8.08 6.70 -7.21
C LEU A 30 7.39 6.32 -8.53
N VAL A 31 8.17 6.08 -9.59
CA VAL A 31 7.63 5.64 -10.89
C VAL A 31 6.82 4.33 -10.74
N LEU A 32 7.33 3.34 -10.01
CA LEU A 32 6.64 2.07 -9.80
C LEU A 32 5.30 2.25 -9.08
N SER A 33 5.27 3.02 -7.99
CA SER A 33 4.05 3.26 -7.22
C SER A 33 2.97 3.98 -8.05
N SER A 34 3.36 4.99 -8.83
CA SER A 34 2.43 5.72 -9.70
C SER A 34 1.90 4.84 -10.83
N THR A 35 2.75 4.01 -11.45
CA THR A 35 2.31 3.08 -12.50
C THR A 35 1.33 2.03 -11.99
N ILE A 36 1.59 1.44 -10.81
CA ILE A 36 0.66 0.49 -10.17
C ILE A 36 -0.65 1.19 -9.82
N TYR A 37 -0.59 2.40 -9.24
CA TYR A 37 -1.78 3.16 -8.90
C TYR A 37 -2.65 3.49 -10.12
N SER A 38 -2.04 3.93 -11.22
CA SER A 38 -2.74 4.18 -12.47
C SER A 38 -3.38 2.91 -13.02
N LEU A 39 -2.65 1.78 -13.02
CA LEU A 39 -3.17 0.49 -13.47
C LEU A 39 -4.41 0.05 -12.67
N CYS A 40 -4.33 0.09 -11.33
CA CYS A 40 -5.44 -0.29 -10.46
C CYS A 40 -6.63 0.66 -10.59
N THR A 41 -6.38 1.95 -10.78
CA THR A 41 -7.46 2.94 -11.02
C THR A 41 -8.12 2.74 -12.37
N MET A 42 -7.37 2.40 -13.42
CA MET A 42 -7.93 2.03 -14.73
C MET A 42 -8.79 0.78 -14.61
N TYR A 43 -8.32 -0.22 -13.86
CA TYR A 43 -9.09 -1.44 -13.60
C TYR A 43 -10.43 -1.15 -12.91
N ASP A 44 -10.44 -0.32 -11.86
CA ASP A 44 -11.67 0.08 -11.15
C ASP A 44 -12.65 0.82 -12.07
N ASN A 45 -12.16 1.66 -12.98
CA ASN A 45 -12.99 2.39 -13.93
C ASN A 45 -13.58 1.48 -15.02
N LEU A 46 -12.84 0.47 -15.45
CA LEU A 46 -13.30 -0.52 -16.44
C LEU A 46 -14.30 -1.51 -15.84
N PHE A 47 -14.12 -1.85 -14.56
CA PHE A 47 -14.94 -2.81 -13.82
C PHE A 47 -15.52 -2.16 -12.57
N PRO A 48 -16.50 -1.24 -12.72
CA PRO A 48 -17.13 -0.59 -11.59
C PRO A 48 -17.87 -1.64 -10.75
N SER A 49 -17.29 -2.01 -9.60
CA SER A 49 -17.91 -2.96 -8.68
C SER A 49 -19.15 -2.34 -8.03
N GLN A 50 -20.25 -3.08 -7.94
CA GLN A 50 -21.48 -2.61 -7.25
C GLN A 50 -21.30 -2.47 -5.73
N ASN A 51 -20.27 -3.10 -5.13
CA ASN A 51 -19.92 -3.02 -3.71
C ASN A 51 -18.49 -2.49 -3.54
N SER A 52 -18.34 -1.18 -3.37
CA SER A 52 -17.09 -0.42 -3.43
C SER A 52 -16.15 -0.55 -2.23
N LEU A 53 -16.57 -1.23 -1.16
CA LEU A 53 -15.92 -1.11 0.16
C LEU A 53 -14.71 -2.03 0.36
N ASP A 54 -14.52 -3.05 -0.47
CA ASP A 54 -13.49 -4.08 -0.21
C ASP A 54 -12.88 -4.67 -1.49
N ILE A 55 -12.67 -3.84 -2.52
CA ILE A 55 -11.97 -4.27 -3.75
C ILE A 55 -10.49 -4.48 -3.44
N LYS A 56 -10.16 -5.69 -3.03
CA LYS A 56 -8.78 -6.15 -2.92
C LYS A 56 -8.38 -6.67 -4.29
N GLN A 57 -7.51 -5.93 -4.97
CA GLN A 57 -6.98 -6.34 -6.26
C GLN A 57 -5.68 -7.11 -6.04
N ALA A 58 -5.43 -8.13 -6.86
CA ALA A 58 -4.16 -8.86 -6.85
C ALA A 58 -3.66 -9.04 -8.28
N ILE A 59 -2.45 -8.54 -8.54
CA ILE A 59 -1.73 -8.72 -9.80
C ILE A 59 -0.73 -9.85 -9.57
N ARG A 60 -0.93 -10.97 -10.24
CA ARG A 60 -0.02 -12.13 -10.18
C ARG A 60 1.09 -11.95 -11.20
N LEU A 61 2.33 -11.96 -10.73
CA LEU A 61 3.55 -12.10 -11.52
C LEU A 61 4.06 -13.54 -11.36
N ASN A 62 5.10 -13.92 -12.11
CA ASN A 62 5.60 -15.30 -12.12
C ASN A 62 5.90 -15.86 -10.71
N ASN A 63 6.60 -15.09 -9.86
CA ASN A 63 7.03 -15.54 -8.53
C ASN A 63 6.61 -14.57 -7.41
N LYS A 64 5.78 -13.59 -7.73
CA LYS A 64 5.37 -12.52 -6.80
C LYS A 64 3.92 -12.15 -7.05
N VAL A 65 3.25 -11.69 -6.01
CA VAL A 65 1.91 -11.12 -6.08
C VAL A 65 1.98 -9.69 -5.57
N ILE A 66 1.40 -8.77 -6.34
CA ILE A 66 1.14 -7.41 -5.90
C ILE A 66 -0.29 -7.36 -5.41
N THR A 67 -0.50 -7.20 -4.11
CA THR A 67 -1.83 -6.95 -3.54
C THR A 67 -2.03 -5.46 -3.39
N PHE A 68 -3.13 -4.95 -3.92
CA PHE A 68 -3.48 -3.54 -3.90
C PHE A 68 -4.83 -3.35 -3.18
N TYR A 69 -4.86 -2.43 -2.24
CA TYR A 69 -6.07 -2.02 -1.54
C TYR A 69 -6.17 -0.51 -1.49
N LYS A 70 -7.32 0.03 -1.89
CA LYS A 70 -7.63 1.45 -1.81
C LYS A 70 -8.63 1.70 -0.68
N SER A 71 -8.27 2.57 0.26
CA SER A 71 -9.16 2.96 1.35
C SER A 71 -10.29 3.86 0.85
N PRO A 72 -11.39 3.99 1.61
CA PRO A 72 -12.44 4.97 1.31
C PRO A 72 -11.95 6.43 1.28
N SER A 73 -10.86 6.75 2.00
CA SER A 73 -10.22 8.07 1.96
C SER A 73 -9.35 8.30 0.71
N GLY A 74 -9.13 7.26 -0.10
CA GLY A 74 -8.34 7.31 -1.34
C GLY A 74 -6.86 6.96 -1.18
N VAL A 75 -6.40 6.66 0.04
CA VAL A 75 -5.04 6.19 0.30
C VAL A 75 -4.92 4.72 -0.11
N SER A 76 -3.86 4.37 -0.81
CA SER A 76 -3.66 3.02 -1.34
C SER A 76 -2.51 2.31 -0.65
N PHE A 77 -2.71 1.04 -0.35
CA PHE A 77 -1.79 0.15 0.34
C PHE A 77 -1.38 -0.94 -0.64
N VAL A 78 -0.08 -1.01 -0.93
CA VAL A 78 0.47 -1.90 -1.96
C VAL A 78 1.45 -2.84 -1.30
N PHE A 79 1.20 -4.14 -1.43
CA PHE A 79 2.04 -5.20 -0.87
C PHE A 79 2.65 -6.00 -2.02
N VAL A 80 3.97 -6.23 -1.97
CA VAL A 80 4.66 -7.13 -2.87
C VAL A 80 5.14 -8.33 -2.06
N ALA A 81 4.62 -9.50 -2.38
CA ALA A 81 4.85 -10.71 -1.60
C ALA A 81 4.93 -11.96 -2.49
N THR A 82 5.22 -13.11 -1.91
CA THR A 82 5.08 -14.41 -2.59
C THR A 82 3.63 -14.82 -2.80
N GLU A 83 2.75 -14.42 -1.88
CA GLU A 83 1.33 -14.79 -1.84
C GLU A 83 0.45 -13.54 -1.59
N PRO A 84 -0.84 -13.55 -1.98
CA PRO A 84 -1.75 -12.43 -1.75
C PRO A 84 -1.87 -12.08 -0.26
N CYS A 85 -1.69 -10.80 0.07
CA CYS A 85 -1.61 -10.32 1.45
C CYS A 85 -2.93 -9.71 1.92
N TYR A 86 -4.02 -10.48 1.94
CA TYR A 86 -5.33 -9.92 2.31
C TYR A 86 -5.52 -9.71 3.81
N ASN A 87 -4.89 -10.56 4.64
CA ASN A 87 -5.10 -10.57 6.09
C ASN A 87 -4.43 -9.37 6.79
N ILE A 88 -3.28 -8.92 6.26
CA ILE A 88 -2.49 -7.82 6.81
C ILE A 88 -3.11 -6.44 6.54
N ILE A 89 -3.94 -6.31 5.48
CA ILE A 89 -4.49 -5.03 5.03
C ILE A 89 -5.21 -4.31 6.16
N LYS A 90 -6.07 -5.03 6.90
CA LYS A 90 -6.86 -4.44 7.99
C LYS A 90 -5.97 -3.92 9.11
N VAL A 91 -4.93 -4.67 9.47
CA VAL A 91 -3.96 -4.30 10.52
C VAL A 91 -3.24 -3.01 10.13
N VAL A 92 -2.66 -2.97 8.93
CA VAL A 92 -1.90 -1.81 8.44
C VAL A 92 -2.80 -0.59 8.26
N TYR A 93 -4.02 -0.79 7.75
CA TYR A 93 -5.01 0.29 7.62
C TYR A 93 -5.39 0.89 8.99
N GLN A 94 -5.57 0.05 10.02
CA GLN A 94 -5.83 0.52 11.38
C GLN A 94 -4.63 1.28 11.96
N MET A 95 -3.41 0.80 11.74
CA MET A 95 -2.20 1.52 12.15
C MET A 95 -2.08 2.88 11.47
N TYR A 96 -2.27 2.93 10.15
CA TYR A 96 -2.27 4.19 9.41
C TYR A 96 -3.32 5.15 9.96
N SER A 97 -4.53 4.65 10.24
CA SER A 97 -5.62 5.46 10.78
C SER A 97 -5.30 6.00 12.18
N ASN A 98 -4.58 5.25 13.02
CA ASN A 98 -4.29 5.66 14.39
C ASN A 98 -3.07 6.57 14.52
N PHE A 99 -2.02 6.32 13.74
CA PHE A 99 -0.73 7.00 13.90
C PHE A 99 -0.45 8.06 12.82
N VAL A 100 -1.19 8.05 11.71
CA VAL A 100 -0.94 8.99 10.60
C VAL A 100 -2.16 9.85 10.35
N ALA A 101 -3.32 9.25 10.08
CA ALA A 101 -4.53 10.01 9.73
C ALA A 101 -5.08 10.87 10.89
N LYS A 102 -4.82 10.46 12.14
CA LYS A 102 -5.24 11.17 13.35
C LYS A 102 -4.18 12.11 13.91
N ASP A 103 -2.98 12.12 13.33
CA ASP A 103 -1.91 12.99 13.78
C ASP A 103 -2.21 14.44 13.33
N PRO A 104 -2.44 15.39 14.26
CA PRO A 104 -2.78 16.77 13.91
C PRO A 104 -1.61 17.52 13.25
N PHE A 105 -0.39 17.01 13.34
CA PHE A 105 0.80 17.60 12.73
C PHE A 105 1.19 16.94 11.41
N TYR A 106 0.47 15.89 10.99
CA TYR A 106 0.73 15.25 9.72
C TYR A 106 0.11 16.03 8.57
N GLU A 107 0.96 16.47 7.64
CA GLU A 107 0.52 17.05 6.39
C GLU A 107 0.07 15.94 5.43
N VAL A 108 -1.18 16.03 4.99
CA VAL A 108 -1.77 15.08 4.03
C VAL A 108 -0.93 15.05 2.75
N ASP A 109 -0.82 13.87 2.15
CA ASP A 109 -0.07 13.60 0.91
C ASP A 109 1.46 13.76 1.01
N MET A 110 2.01 14.07 2.19
CA MET A 110 3.46 14.14 2.44
C MET A 110 4.03 12.81 2.95
N PRO A 111 5.35 12.57 2.87
CA PRO A 111 5.95 11.35 3.39
C PRO A 111 5.68 11.14 4.88
N ILE A 112 5.30 9.93 5.25
CA ILE A 112 5.03 9.53 6.63
C ILE A 112 6.37 9.42 7.38
N LYS A 113 6.55 10.28 8.39
CA LYS A 113 7.75 10.31 9.25
C LYS A 113 7.46 9.90 10.71
N ASN A 114 6.22 9.51 11.01
CA ASN A 114 5.83 9.16 12.36
C ASN A 114 6.37 7.76 12.70
N ASP A 115 7.30 7.69 13.66
CA ASP A 115 7.97 6.44 14.07
C ASP A 115 7.00 5.40 14.66
N LEU A 116 5.83 5.81 15.14
CA LEU A 116 4.80 4.90 15.66
C LEU A 116 4.10 4.11 14.54
N PHE A 117 4.14 4.62 13.30
CA PHE A 117 3.66 3.89 12.13
C PHE A 117 4.73 2.87 11.68
N ASN A 118 4.82 1.75 12.40
CA ASN A 118 5.77 0.67 12.12
C ASN A 118 5.05 -0.68 11.85
N PRO A 119 4.60 -0.94 10.61
CA PRO A 119 3.92 -2.18 10.27
C PRO A 119 4.88 -3.38 10.09
N GLU A 120 6.20 -3.17 10.12
CA GLU A 120 7.20 -4.18 9.80
C GLU A 120 7.15 -5.48 10.62
N PRO A 121 6.89 -5.45 11.95
CA PRO A 121 6.82 -6.67 12.76
C PRO A 121 5.77 -7.66 12.24
N PHE A 122 4.63 -7.15 11.78
CA PHE A 122 3.53 -7.96 11.27
C PHE A 122 3.84 -8.60 9.90
N PHE A 123 4.87 -8.14 9.19
CA PHE A 123 5.25 -8.69 7.89
C PHE A 123 5.99 -10.03 7.99
N ASN A 124 6.52 -10.36 9.17
CA ASN A 124 7.21 -11.61 9.46
C ASN A 124 6.33 -12.64 10.18
N GLU A 125 5.38 -12.19 10.99
CA GLU A 125 4.60 -13.04 11.89
C GLU A 125 3.39 -13.72 11.22
N LEU A 126 2.99 -13.30 10.02
CA LEU A 126 1.80 -13.80 9.32
C LEU A 126 2.11 -14.84 8.21
N LEU A 127 3.16 -15.64 8.42
CA LEU A 127 3.43 -16.86 7.65
C LEU A 127 2.92 -18.10 8.39
#